data_AF-A0A840C042-F1
#
_entry.id   AF-A0A840C042-F1
#
_cell.length_a   1.000
_cell.length_b   1.000
_cell.length_c   1.000
_cell.angle_alpha   90.00
_cell.angle_beta   90.00
_cell.angle_gamma   90.00
#
_symmetry.space_group_name_H-M   'P 1'
#
loop_
_entity.id
_entity.type
_entity.pdbx_description
1 polymer ?
#
loop_
_entity_poly.entity_id
_entity_poly.type
_entity_poly.pdbx_seq_one_letter_code
_entity_poly.pdbx_strand_id
1 'polypeptide(L)'
;MSDIKTIPDFSPPICTSDHCRHYSFDLDGFLSGTGPRCARGIDISGPGEASPCLPAGSQFRARIDCPLREDYTDEERAAWRAWVNESLERVRIVMPAIPKGQGGVIDCPACKVGRVHWSRSPRNGHLHAQCTTPNCFSVMQ
;
A
#
# COMPACT_ATOMS: atom_id res chain seq x y z
N MET A 1 -33.29 -2.91 20.01
CA MET A 1 -32.95 -2.06 18.85
C MET A 1 -31.47 -2.30 18.59
N SER A 2 -31.13 -3.04 17.53
CA SER A 2 -29.75 -3.41 17.23
C SER A 2 -29.07 -2.21 16.58
N ASP A 3 -28.14 -1.57 17.28
CA ASP A 3 -27.36 -0.46 16.73
C ASP A 3 -26.58 -0.92 15.50
N ILE A 4 -26.96 -0.43 14.32
CA ILE A 4 -26.21 -0.63 13.08
C ILE A 4 -24.94 0.19 13.23
N LYS A 5 -23.83 -0.47 13.59
CA LYS A 5 -22.52 0.17 13.69
C LYS A 5 -22.03 0.51 12.29
N THR A 6 -22.11 1.79 11.91
CA THR A 6 -21.59 2.29 10.64
C THR A 6 -20.14 1.86 10.48
N ILE A 7 -19.83 1.16 9.38
CA ILE A 7 -18.47 0.75 9.07
C ILE A 7 -17.73 2.00 8.58
N PRO A 8 -16.64 2.43 9.23
CA PRO A 8 -15.86 3.56 8.76
C PRO A 8 -15.22 3.25 7.41
N ASP A 9 -15.29 4.22 6.50
CA ASP A 9 -14.64 4.15 5.19
C ASP A 9 -13.20 4.63 5.30
N PHE A 10 -12.27 3.75 4.93
CA PHE A 10 -10.83 4.06 4.87
C PHE A 10 -10.30 3.95 3.44
N SER A 11 -11.17 4.05 2.44
CA SER A 11 -10.78 3.98 1.03
C SER A 11 -9.64 4.96 0.76
N PRO A 12 -8.50 4.45 0.23
CA PRO A 12 -7.39 5.32 -0.08
C PRO A 12 -7.75 6.25 -1.25
N PRO A 13 -7.16 7.45 -1.31
CA PRO A 13 -7.15 8.23 -2.54
C PRO A 13 -6.34 7.49 -3.61
N ILE A 14 -6.21 8.10 -4.80
CA ILE A 14 -5.38 7.54 -5.86
C ILE A 14 -3.96 7.25 -5.34
N CYS A 15 -3.47 6.02 -5.59
CA CYS A 15 -2.16 5.61 -5.12
C CYS A 15 -1.06 6.36 -5.85
N THR A 16 -0.41 7.30 -5.17
CA THR A 16 0.65 8.11 -5.78
C THR A 16 2.03 7.52 -5.50
N SER A 17 2.31 6.35 -6.08
CA SER A 17 3.71 5.87 -6.11
C SER A 17 4.59 6.88 -6.87
N ASP A 18 5.91 6.84 -6.66
CA ASP A 18 6.83 7.72 -7.39
C ASP A 18 6.96 7.38 -8.89
N HIS A 19 6.31 6.31 -9.37
CA HIS A 19 6.27 5.97 -10.78
C HIS A 19 5.30 6.89 -11.56
N CYS A 20 5.44 6.89 -12.89
CA CYS A 20 4.44 7.44 -13.81
C CYS A 20 3.04 6.89 -13.45
N ARG A 21 2.00 7.72 -13.53
CA ARG A 21 0.64 7.34 -13.14
C ARG A 21 0.02 6.21 -13.98
N HIS A 22 0.56 5.99 -15.18
CA HIS A 22 0.12 4.91 -16.06
C HIS A 22 0.75 3.56 -15.70
N TYR A 23 1.78 3.55 -14.84
CA TYR A 23 2.50 2.36 -14.43
C TYR A 23 1.66 1.55 -13.43
N SER A 24 1.54 0.26 -13.70
CA SER A 24 1.01 -0.70 -12.74
C SER A 24 1.91 -1.91 -12.68
N PHE A 25 2.15 -2.41 -11.47
CA PHE A 25 2.87 -3.64 -11.22
C PHE A 25 1.95 -4.60 -10.48
N ASP A 26 1.95 -5.83 -10.93
CA ASP A 26 1.14 -6.91 -10.42
C ASP A 26 2.06 -8.12 -10.24
N LEU A 27 2.24 -8.55 -8.99
CA LEU A 27 3.21 -9.59 -8.67
C LEU A 27 2.79 -10.94 -9.27
N ASP A 28 1.49 -11.27 -9.20
CA ASP A 28 0.96 -12.52 -9.78
C ASP A 28 1.08 -12.48 -11.31
N GLY A 29 0.80 -11.30 -11.88
CA GLY A 29 1.07 -11.02 -13.29
C GLY A 29 2.54 -11.27 -13.65
N PHE A 30 3.48 -10.69 -12.90
CA PHE A 30 4.91 -10.81 -13.14
C PHE A 30 5.38 -12.27 -13.05
N LEU A 31 4.94 -13.00 -12.03
CA LEU A 31 5.27 -14.42 -11.84
C LEU A 31 4.66 -15.32 -12.92
N SER A 32 3.53 -14.92 -13.51
CA SER A 32 2.90 -15.61 -14.65
C SER A 32 3.42 -15.13 -16.02
N GLY A 33 4.46 -14.30 -16.04
CA GLY A 33 5.13 -13.84 -17.27
C GLY A 33 4.52 -12.58 -17.89
N THR A 34 3.52 -11.97 -17.25
CA THR A 34 3.03 -10.65 -17.63
C THR A 34 3.79 -9.58 -16.84
N GLY A 35 4.66 -8.82 -17.53
CA GLY A 35 5.47 -7.80 -16.87
C GLY A 35 4.66 -6.61 -16.32
N PRO A 36 5.33 -5.52 -15.90
CA PRO A 36 4.63 -4.28 -15.59
C PRO A 36 3.77 -3.83 -16.77
N ARG A 37 2.69 -3.10 -16.49
CA ARG A 37 1.71 -2.68 -17.49
C ARG A 37 1.57 -1.17 -17.53
N CYS A 38 1.50 -0.63 -18.74
CA CYS A 38 1.17 0.77 -18.99
C CYS A 38 -0.31 0.90 -19.33
N ALA A 39 -1.07 1.70 -18.58
CA ALA A 39 -2.48 1.97 -18.86
C ALA A 39 -2.74 2.64 -20.23
N ARG A 40 -1.69 3.19 -20.86
CA ARG A 40 -1.74 3.75 -22.22
C ARG A 40 -1.40 2.74 -23.32
N GLY A 41 -1.16 1.48 -22.98
CA GLY A 41 -0.90 0.41 -23.94
C GLY A 41 0.54 0.33 -24.47
N ILE A 42 1.49 1.06 -23.88
CA ILE A 42 2.91 0.88 -24.18
C ILE A 42 3.35 -0.48 -23.61
N ASP A 43 3.92 -1.35 -24.45
CA ASP A 43 4.54 -2.58 -23.96
C ASP A 43 5.81 -2.22 -23.18
N ILE A 44 5.79 -2.51 -21.89
CA ILE A 44 6.90 -2.32 -20.96
C ILE A 44 7.25 -3.61 -20.23
N SER A 45 6.78 -4.76 -20.75
CA SER A 45 6.92 -6.06 -20.10
C SER A 45 8.35 -6.62 -20.17
N GLY A 46 9.15 -6.12 -21.12
CA GLY A 46 10.54 -6.50 -21.33
C GLY A 46 11.50 -6.02 -20.23
N PRO A 47 12.65 -6.70 -20.04
CA PRO A 47 13.66 -6.26 -19.09
C PRO A 47 14.16 -4.84 -19.39
N GLY A 48 13.97 -3.91 -18.44
CA GLY A 48 14.40 -2.51 -18.59
C GLY A 48 13.43 -1.60 -19.35
N GLU A 49 12.40 -2.14 -20.00
CA GLU A 49 11.45 -1.34 -20.80
C GLU A 49 10.57 -0.42 -19.93
N ALA A 50 10.35 -0.78 -18.67
CA ALA A 50 9.66 0.08 -17.70
C ALA A 50 10.52 1.24 -17.18
N SER A 51 11.79 1.32 -17.56
CA SER A 51 12.75 2.31 -17.06
C SER A 51 12.29 3.78 -17.18
N PRO A 52 11.65 4.22 -18.29
CA PRO A 52 11.11 5.58 -18.39
C PRO A 52 9.95 5.89 -17.42
N CYS A 53 9.29 4.85 -16.90
CA CYS A 53 8.20 4.97 -15.93
C CYS A 53 8.68 5.06 -14.47
N LEU A 54 9.97 4.79 -14.22
CA LEU A 54 10.53 4.78 -12.87
C LEU A 54 10.55 6.17 -12.21
N PRO A 55 10.70 6.22 -10.88
CA PRO A 55 10.86 7.47 -10.12
C PRO A 55 11.98 8.37 -10.63
N ALA A 56 11.78 9.69 -10.50
CA ALA A 56 12.88 10.64 -10.70
C ALA A 56 14.04 10.32 -9.73
N GLY A 57 15.27 10.40 -10.23
CA GLY A 57 16.48 10.08 -9.45
C GLY A 57 16.78 8.59 -9.26
N SER A 58 15.94 7.68 -9.75
CA SER A 58 16.28 6.26 -9.78
C SER A 58 17.50 6.03 -10.67
N GLN A 59 18.51 5.31 -10.16
CA GLN A 59 19.69 4.89 -10.94
C GLN A 59 19.33 4.00 -12.14
N PHE A 60 18.15 3.39 -12.10
CA PHE A 60 17.62 2.55 -13.17
C PHE A 60 16.73 3.32 -14.13
N ARG A 61 16.38 4.58 -13.86
CA ARG A 61 15.59 5.42 -14.77
C ARG A 61 16.45 5.85 -15.95
N ALA A 62 15.99 5.52 -17.15
CA ALA A 62 16.61 5.91 -18.39
C ALA A 62 16.51 7.43 -18.52
N ARG A 63 17.51 8.02 -19.16
CA ARG A 63 17.46 9.43 -19.60
C ARG A 63 16.55 9.63 -20.81
N ILE A 64 15.83 8.58 -21.23
CA ILE A 64 14.88 8.62 -22.33
C ILE A 64 13.53 9.05 -21.77
N ASP A 65 12.98 10.12 -22.34
CA ASP A 65 11.66 10.60 -21.97
C ASP A 65 10.58 9.81 -22.71
N CYS A 66 9.66 9.23 -21.95
CA CYS A 66 8.43 8.67 -22.52
C CYS A 66 7.45 9.83 -22.81
N PRO A 67 6.94 9.97 -24.04
CA PRO A 67 6.06 11.09 -24.41
C PRO A 67 4.69 11.04 -23.73
N LEU A 68 4.31 9.88 -23.16
CA LEU A 68 3.06 9.67 -22.42
C LEU A 68 3.30 9.60 -20.90
N ARG A 69 4.49 9.99 -20.41
CA ARG A 69 4.73 10.07 -18.96
C ARG A 69 3.84 11.16 -18.37
N GLU A 70 3.14 10.79 -17.31
CA GLU A 70 2.31 11.71 -16.56
C GLU A 70 2.56 11.42 -15.07
N ASP A 71 3.08 12.41 -14.36
CA ASP A 71 3.36 12.31 -12.94
C ASP A 71 2.13 12.73 -12.13
N TYR A 72 1.98 12.19 -10.93
CA TYR A 72 0.95 12.66 -9.98
C TYR A 72 1.18 14.12 -9.61
N THR A 73 0.08 14.86 -9.47
CA THR A 73 0.08 16.24 -8.97
C THR A 73 0.51 16.29 -7.50
N ASP A 74 0.94 17.47 -7.04
CA ASP A 74 1.33 17.65 -5.65
C ASP A 74 0.12 17.52 -4.71
N GLU A 75 -1.07 17.91 -5.15
CA GLU A 75 -2.33 17.74 -4.44
C GLU A 75 -2.68 16.25 -4.26
N GLU A 76 -2.56 15.44 -5.32
CA GLU A 76 -2.79 13.98 -5.23
C GLU A 76 -1.79 13.33 -4.27
N ARG A 77 -0.52 13.71 -4.34
CA ARG A 77 0.52 13.20 -3.43
C ARG A 77 0.27 13.62 -1.99
N ALA A 78 -0.18 14.86 -1.77
CA ALA A 78 -0.54 15.35 -0.45
C ALA A 78 -1.72 14.57 0.14
N ALA A 79 -2.76 14.30 -0.66
CA ALA A 79 -3.89 13.48 -0.25
C ALA A 79 -3.47 12.06 0.13
N TRP A 80 -2.63 11.41 -0.68
CA TRP A 80 -2.08 10.09 -0.35
C TRP A 80 -1.26 10.10 0.95
N ARG A 81 -0.38 11.09 1.12
CA ARG A 81 0.41 11.25 2.36
C ARG A 81 -0.47 11.46 3.58
N ALA A 82 -1.53 12.26 3.47
CA ALA A 82 -2.50 12.45 4.55
C ALA A 82 -3.16 11.13 4.93
N TRP A 83 -3.63 10.36 3.95
CA TRP A 83 -4.23 9.04 4.19
C TRP A 83 -3.24 8.04 4.83
N VAL A 84 -1.98 8.01 4.37
CA VAL A 84 -0.93 7.18 4.99
C VAL A 84 -0.68 7.61 6.43
N ASN A 85 -0.60 8.91 6.70
CA ASN A 85 -0.40 9.43 8.06
C ASN A 85 -1.56 9.03 8.98
N GLU A 86 -2.81 9.16 8.53
CA GLU A 86 -3.97 8.69 9.29
C GLU A 86 -3.93 7.18 9.55
N SER A 87 -3.47 6.38 8.59
CA SER A 87 -3.23 4.94 8.76
C SER A 87 -2.17 4.68 9.83
N LEU A 88 -1.08 5.45 9.83
CA LEU A 88 -0.05 5.37 10.85
C LEU A 88 -0.56 5.77 12.24
N GLU A 89 -1.44 6.76 12.37
CA GLU A 89 -2.07 7.09 13.66
C GLU A 89 -2.88 5.90 14.20
N ARG A 90 -3.60 5.18 13.33
CA ARG A 90 -4.33 3.96 13.72
C ARG A 90 -3.37 2.86 14.15
N VAL A 91 -2.24 2.70 13.47
CA VAL A 91 -1.17 1.77 13.91
C VAL A 91 -0.67 2.15 15.30
N ARG A 92 -0.41 3.44 15.59
CA ARG A 92 0.04 3.89 16.93
C ARG A 92 -0.94 3.55 18.05
N ILE A 93 -2.25 3.55 17.76
CA ILE A 93 -3.29 3.10 18.71
C ILE A 93 -3.23 1.58 18.91
N VAL A 94 -3.03 0.81 17.83
CA VAL A 94 -3.09 -0.65 17.86
C VAL A 94 -1.85 -1.28 18.48
N MET A 95 -0.66 -0.77 18.16
CA MET A 95 0.62 -1.33 18.61
C MET A 95 0.70 -1.61 20.12
N PRO A 96 0.32 -0.68 21.03
CA PRO A 96 0.37 -0.96 22.48
C PRO A 96 -0.67 -1.99 22.94
N ALA A 97 -1.73 -2.24 22.16
CA ALA A 97 -2.75 -3.25 22.47
C ALA A 97 -2.33 -4.67 22.02
N ILE A 98 -1.28 -4.81 21.20
CA ILE A 98 -0.80 -6.12 20.75
C ILE A 98 -0.11 -6.86 21.90
N PRO A 99 -0.60 -8.06 22.30
CA PRO A 99 0.02 -8.84 23.37
C PRO A 99 1.48 -9.22 23.10
N LYS A 100 2.23 -9.48 24.17
CA LYS A 100 3.55 -10.11 24.11
C LYS A 100 3.36 -11.62 23.88
N GLY A 101 3.49 -12.06 22.64
CA GLY A 101 3.28 -13.44 22.22
C GLY A 101 3.65 -13.66 20.75
N GLN A 102 3.37 -14.84 20.21
CA GLN A 102 3.76 -15.19 18.83
C GLN A 102 2.69 -14.87 17.79
N GLY A 103 1.43 -14.73 18.20
CA GLY A 103 0.35 -14.35 17.30
C GLY A 103 -1.00 -14.45 17.97
N GLY A 104 -2.02 -13.93 17.29
CA GLY A 104 -3.40 -14.00 17.77
C GLY A 104 -4.33 -13.09 17.01
N VAL A 105 -5.53 -12.94 17.58
CA VAL A 105 -6.58 -12.04 17.10
C VAL A 105 -7.10 -11.23 18.28
N ILE A 106 -7.23 -9.92 18.11
CA ILE A 106 -7.85 -9.00 19.09
C ILE A 106 -8.89 -8.12 18.40
N ASP A 107 -9.81 -7.53 19.14
CA ASP A 107 -10.68 -6.48 18.59
C ASP A 107 -9.85 -5.25 18.22
N CYS A 108 -10.17 -4.58 17.12
CA CYS A 108 -9.40 -3.44 16.65
C CYS A 108 -9.68 -2.19 17.51
N PRO A 109 -8.71 -1.69 18.30
CA PRO A 109 -8.93 -0.51 19.13
C PRO A 109 -9.09 0.78 18.32
N ALA A 110 -8.55 0.82 17.09
CA ALA A 110 -8.60 1.99 16.23
C ALA A 110 -9.99 2.20 15.61
N CYS A 111 -10.50 1.23 14.83
CA CYS A 111 -11.80 1.36 14.18
C CYS A 111 -12.97 0.86 15.05
N LYS A 112 -12.70 0.08 16.10
CA LYS A 112 -13.70 -0.52 17.00
C LYS A 112 -14.71 -1.46 16.33
N VAL A 113 -14.56 -1.74 15.02
CA VAL A 113 -15.48 -2.56 14.24
C VAL A 113 -14.85 -3.89 13.87
N GLY A 114 -13.66 -3.86 13.26
CA GLY A 114 -12.96 -5.05 12.81
C GLY A 114 -12.13 -5.74 13.89
N ARG A 115 -11.47 -6.82 13.49
CA ARG A 115 -10.48 -7.56 14.29
C ARG A 115 -9.08 -7.34 13.73
N VAL A 116 -8.07 -7.42 14.58
CA VAL A 116 -6.66 -7.37 14.20
C VAL A 116 -6.09 -8.76 14.26
N HIS A 117 -5.69 -9.29 13.12
CA HIS A 117 -4.88 -10.49 13.02
C HIS A 117 -3.42 -10.08 13.12
N TRP A 118 -2.66 -10.73 14.00
CA TRP A 118 -1.26 -10.42 14.17
C TRP A 118 -0.41 -11.66 14.42
N SER A 119 0.84 -11.60 14.02
CA SER A 119 1.85 -12.63 14.26
C SER A 119 3.23 -12.00 14.33
N ARG A 120 4.15 -12.64 15.06
CA ARG A 120 5.56 -12.28 15.04
C ARG A 120 6.32 -13.32 14.24
N SER A 121 7.20 -12.86 13.37
CA SER A 121 8.08 -13.73 12.61
C SER A 121 9.03 -14.44 13.58
N PRO A 122 9.12 -15.78 13.54
CA PRO A 122 10.06 -16.52 14.37
C PRO A 122 11.52 -16.31 13.96
N ARG A 123 11.76 -15.76 12.75
CA ARG A 123 13.12 -15.55 12.21
C ARG A 123 13.78 -14.27 12.68
N ASN A 124 13.01 -13.19 12.78
CA ASN A 124 13.54 -11.84 13.07
C ASN A 124 12.70 -11.06 14.08
N GLY A 125 11.65 -11.66 14.64
CA GLY A 125 10.77 -11.02 15.62
C GLY A 125 9.85 -9.95 15.04
N HIS A 126 9.88 -9.71 13.72
CA HIS A 126 9.07 -8.66 13.11
C HIS A 126 7.58 -8.92 13.32
N LEU A 127 6.84 -7.89 13.71
CA LEU A 127 5.41 -7.95 13.90
C LEU A 127 4.71 -7.72 12.55
N HIS A 128 3.87 -8.67 12.16
CA HIS A 128 2.91 -8.51 11.07
C HIS A 128 1.53 -8.34 11.70
N ALA A 129 0.81 -7.26 11.39
CA ALA A 129 -0.55 -7.06 11.87
C ALA A 129 -1.43 -6.38 10.82
N GLN A 130 -2.68 -6.83 10.70
CA GLN A 130 -3.65 -6.30 9.76
C GLN A 130 -5.06 -6.32 10.35
N CYS A 131 -5.82 -5.25 10.13
CA CYS A 131 -7.24 -5.21 10.48
C CYS A 131 -8.12 -5.84 9.40
N THR A 132 -9.20 -6.52 9.80
CA THR A 132 -10.22 -7.06 8.88
C THR A 132 -11.11 -5.98 8.28
N THR A 133 -11.18 -4.78 8.87
CA THR A 133 -11.89 -3.65 8.24
C THR A 133 -11.06 -3.19 7.03
N PRO A 134 -11.64 -3.12 5.82
CA PRO A 134 -10.92 -2.72 4.62
C PRO A 134 -10.14 -1.42 4.82
N ASN A 135 -8.87 -1.43 4.43
CA ASN A 135 -7.98 -0.26 4.44
C ASN A 135 -7.77 0.42 5.80
N CYS A 136 -8.20 -0.20 6.91
CA CYS A 136 -8.02 0.37 8.24
C CYS A 136 -6.53 0.53 8.57
N PHE A 137 -5.78 -0.58 8.64
CA PHE A 137 -4.32 -0.52 8.65
C PHE A 137 -3.73 -1.90 8.29
N SER A 138 -2.46 -1.87 7.88
CA SER A 138 -1.58 -3.04 7.81
C SER A 138 -0.17 -2.58 8.16
N VAL A 139 0.57 -3.38 8.93
CA VAL A 139 1.93 -3.04 9.37
C VAL A 139 2.82 -4.28 9.39
N MET A 140 4.07 -4.07 8.97
CA MET A 140 5.21 -4.95 9.24
C MET A 140 6.27 -4.10 9.94
N GLN A 141 6.69 -4.50 11.14
CA GLN A 141 7.66 -3.76 11.98
C GLN A 141 8.77 -4.67 12.43
#